data_AF-K7M879-F1
#
_entry.id   AF-K7M879-F1
#
_cell.length_a   1.000
_cell.length_b   1.000
_cell.length_c   1.000
_cell.angle_alpha   90.00
_cell.angle_beta   90.00
_cell.angle_gamma   90.00
#
_symmetry.space_group_name_H-M   'P 1'
#
loop_
_entity.id
_entity.type
_entity.pdbx_description
1 polymer ?
#
loop_
_entity_poly.entity_id
_entity_poly.type
_entity_poly.pdbx_seq_one_letter_code
_entity_poly.pdbx_strand_id
1 'polypeptide(L)'
;MFIKRRVKLVLILTNKSVRQESFCRKKKSIMGKLKEVRTVKSDQEQQRRRTKSKEEMHMEKMIKEAKQELRKLEEENRTKELLIHMFNVRAETGSFPVLKGLTEKELKGLQDLINMNVNKINQELEELKKDEATAV
;
A
#
# COMPACT_ATOMS: atom_id res chain seq x y z
N MET A 1 -50.20 -65.42 -30.84
CA MET A 1 -49.09 -65.14 -29.88
C MET A 1 -48.09 -64.07 -30.37
N PHE A 2 -47.77 -64.03 -31.67
CA PHE A 2 -46.76 -63.12 -32.25
C PHE A 2 -47.04 -61.62 -32.08
N ILE A 3 -48.30 -61.18 -32.22
CA ILE A 3 -48.66 -59.75 -32.11
C ILE A 3 -48.33 -59.20 -30.71
N LYS A 4 -48.70 -59.90 -29.63
CA LYS A 4 -48.38 -59.50 -28.24
C LYS A 4 -46.86 -59.38 -28.00
N ARG A 5 -46.06 -60.29 -28.57
CA ARG A 5 -44.59 -60.26 -28.48
C ARG A 5 -44.01 -59.04 -29.20
N ARG A 6 -44.49 -58.72 -30.41
CA ARG A 6 -44.05 -57.54 -31.17
C ARG A 6 -44.38 -56.25 -30.43
N VAL A 7 -45.60 -56.10 -29.91
CA VAL A 7 -46.01 -54.90 -29.14
C VAL A 7 -45.15 -54.73 -27.88
N LYS A 8 -44.91 -55.81 -27.12
CA LYS A 8 -44.04 -55.77 -25.93
C LYS A 8 -42.60 -55.36 -26.30
N LEU A 9 -42.06 -55.88 -27.40
CA LEU A 9 -40.71 -55.56 -27.85
C LEU A 9 -40.59 -54.09 -28.29
N VAL A 10 -41.58 -53.56 -29.02
CA VAL A 10 -41.64 -52.14 -29.39
C VAL A 10 -41.68 -51.26 -28.14
N LEU A 11 -42.53 -51.57 -27.15
CA LEU A 11 -42.60 -50.83 -25.88
C LEU A 11 -41.28 -50.85 -25.10
N ILE A 12 -40.54 -51.95 -25.11
CA ILE A 12 -39.22 -52.04 -24.45
C ILE A 12 -38.20 -51.16 -25.19
N LEU A 13 -38.18 -51.19 -26.51
CA LEU A 13 -37.25 -50.40 -27.33
C LEU A 13 -37.54 -48.89 -27.22
N THR A 14 -38.81 -48.48 -27.24
CA THR A 14 -39.21 -47.08 -27.06
C THR A 14 -38.89 -46.59 -25.64
N ASN A 15 -39.19 -47.39 -24.60
CA ASN A 15 -38.80 -47.01 -23.24
C ASN A 15 -37.29 -46.95 -23.04
N LYS A 16 -36.52 -47.86 -23.66
CA LYS A 16 -35.06 -47.84 -23.59
C LYS A 16 -34.47 -46.59 -24.24
N SER A 17 -34.97 -46.21 -25.42
CA SER A 17 -34.54 -44.97 -26.10
C SER A 17 -34.92 -43.72 -25.29
N VAL A 18 -36.15 -43.61 -24.78
CA VAL A 18 -36.58 -42.50 -23.91
C VAL A 18 -35.75 -42.43 -22.61
N ARG A 19 -35.42 -43.57 -21.99
CA ARG A 19 -34.52 -43.62 -20.82
C ARG A 19 -33.10 -43.17 -21.16
N GLN A 20 -32.59 -43.57 -22.31
CA GLN A 20 -31.26 -43.17 -22.76
C GLN A 20 -31.21 -41.66 -23.03
N GLU A 21 -32.20 -41.10 -23.72
CA GLU A 21 -32.29 -39.66 -23.97
C GLU A 21 -32.41 -38.84 -22.67
N SER A 22 -33.29 -39.25 -21.76
CA SER A 22 -33.46 -38.58 -20.46
C SER A 22 -32.19 -38.66 -19.59
N PHE A 23 -31.50 -39.80 -19.59
CA PHE A 23 -30.19 -39.92 -18.95
C PHE A 23 -29.14 -39.00 -19.58
N CYS A 24 -29.05 -38.96 -20.91
CA CYS A 24 -28.14 -38.07 -21.62
C CYS A 24 -28.44 -36.58 -21.32
N ARG A 25 -29.72 -36.18 -21.28
CA ARG A 25 -30.15 -34.83 -20.89
C ARG A 25 -29.74 -34.50 -19.45
N LYS A 26 -29.99 -35.41 -18.50
CA LYS A 26 -29.61 -35.24 -17.09
C LYS A 26 -28.09 -35.15 -16.91
N LYS A 27 -27.33 -36.04 -17.57
CA LYS A 27 -25.86 -36.02 -17.55
C LYS A 27 -25.31 -34.71 -18.12
N LYS A 28 -25.85 -34.23 -19.24
CA LYS A 28 -25.45 -32.94 -19.85
C LYS A 28 -25.73 -31.76 -18.92
N SER A 29 -26.89 -31.75 -18.26
CA SER A 29 -27.26 -30.72 -17.27
C SER A 29 -26.30 -30.70 -16.07
N ILE A 30 -26.03 -31.87 -15.48
CA ILE A 30 -25.09 -32.00 -14.35
C ILE A 30 -23.68 -31.56 -14.76
N MET A 31 -23.21 -31.98 -15.94
CA MET A 31 -21.90 -31.58 -16.45
C MET A 31 -21.80 -30.07 -16.72
N GLY A 32 -22.88 -29.45 -17.19
CA GLY A 32 -22.97 -27.98 -17.34
C GLY A 32 -22.81 -27.27 -16.00
N LYS A 33 -23.59 -27.67 -14.99
CA LYS A 33 -23.51 -27.11 -13.62
C LYS A 33 -22.12 -27.32 -12.99
N LEU A 34 -21.51 -28.49 -13.19
CA LEU A 34 -20.16 -28.76 -12.69
C LEU A 34 -19.10 -27.86 -13.34
N LYS A 35 -19.23 -27.58 -14.64
CA LYS A 35 -18.33 -26.64 -15.33
C LYS A 35 -18.49 -25.23 -14.78
N GLU A 36 -19.72 -24.76 -14.62
CA GLU A 36 -20.04 -23.45 -14.05
C GLU A 36 -19.51 -23.28 -12.62
N VAL A 37 -19.71 -24.29 -11.76
CA VAL A 37 -19.16 -24.26 -10.40
C VAL A 37 -17.62 -24.23 -10.41
N ARG A 38 -16.98 -24.95 -11.34
CA ARG A 38 -15.52 -24.92 -11.49
C ARG A 38 -15.01 -23.56 -11.96
N THR A 39 -15.67 -22.94 -12.94
CA THR A 39 -15.28 -21.60 -13.42
C THR A 39 -15.47 -20.56 -12.33
N VAL A 40 -16.61 -20.54 -11.64
CA VAL A 40 -16.87 -19.60 -10.54
C VAL A 40 -15.83 -19.74 -9.42
N LYS A 41 -15.48 -20.97 -9.03
CA LYS A 41 -14.42 -21.18 -8.02
C LYS A 41 -13.06 -20.68 -8.49
N SER A 42 -12.72 -20.92 -9.75
CA SER A 42 -11.46 -20.43 -10.35
C SER A 42 -11.42 -18.90 -10.38
N ASP A 43 -12.51 -18.27 -10.81
CA ASP A 43 -12.61 -16.81 -10.91
C ASP A 43 -12.56 -16.16 -9.52
N GLN A 44 -13.25 -16.73 -8.54
CA GLN A 44 -13.21 -16.28 -7.15
C GLN A 44 -11.80 -16.40 -6.56
N GLU A 45 -11.12 -17.52 -6.78
CA GLU A 45 -9.74 -17.73 -6.30
C GLU A 45 -8.76 -16.77 -6.98
N GLN A 46 -8.90 -16.54 -8.28
CA GLN A 46 -8.09 -15.56 -9.00
C GLN A 46 -8.36 -14.13 -8.50
N GLN A 47 -9.61 -13.79 -8.23
CA GLN A 47 -9.97 -12.49 -7.68
C GLN A 47 -9.40 -12.29 -6.27
N ARG A 48 -9.46 -13.30 -5.40
CA ARG A 48 -8.83 -13.27 -4.06
C ARG A 48 -7.31 -13.08 -4.14
N ARG A 49 -6.64 -13.72 -5.09
CA ARG A 49 -5.19 -13.52 -5.31
C ARG A 49 -4.89 -12.10 -5.76
N ARG A 50 -5.70 -11.55 -6.68
CA ARG A 50 -5.55 -10.17 -7.14
C ARG A 50 -5.81 -9.15 -6.03
N THR A 51 -6.81 -9.35 -5.18
CA THR A 51 -7.08 -8.44 -4.05
C THR A 51 -5.97 -8.49 -3.02
N LYS A 52 -5.54 -9.70 -2.59
CA LYS A 52 -4.41 -9.86 -1.67
C LYS A 52 -3.13 -9.23 -2.20
N SER A 53 -2.79 -9.48 -3.47
CA SER A 53 -1.60 -8.89 -4.09
C SER A 53 -1.69 -7.35 -4.17
N LYS A 54 -2.88 -6.78 -4.39
CA LYS A 54 -3.07 -5.32 -4.35
C LYS A 54 -2.93 -4.74 -2.95
N GLU A 55 -3.49 -5.41 -1.94
CA GLU A 55 -3.36 -5.02 -0.53
C GLU A 55 -1.90 -5.09 -0.07
N GLU A 56 -1.20 -6.18 -0.38
CA GLU A 56 0.23 -6.35 -0.10
C GLU A 56 1.06 -5.25 -0.77
N MET A 57 0.84 -4.98 -2.05
CA MET A 57 1.55 -3.92 -2.78
C MET A 57 1.27 -2.52 -2.19
N HIS A 58 0.05 -2.26 -1.76
CA HIS A 58 -0.30 -1.00 -1.12
C HIS A 58 0.41 -0.84 0.23
N MET A 59 0.42 -1.89 1.05
CA MET A 59 1.14 -1.92 2.33
C MET A 59 2.65 -1.75 2.14
N GLU A 60 3.25 -2.42 1.15
CA GLU A 60 4.67 -2.25 0.81
C GLU A 60 5.01 -0.81 0.42
N LYS A 61 4.13 -0.16 -0.36
CA LYS A 61 4.29 1.25 -0.72
C LYS A 61 4.25 2.16 0.51
N MET A 62 3.25 1.98 1.39
CA MET A 62 3.12 2.75 2.63
C MET A 62 4.32 2.57 3.55
N ILE A 63 4.81 1.33 3.71
CA ILE A 63 6.01 1.04 4.52
C ILE A 63 7.25 1.72 3.92
N LYS A 64 7.37 1.73 2.59
CA LYS A 64 8.50 2.38 1.91
C LYS A 64 8.47 3.90 2.11
N GLU A 65 7.31 4.53 1.98
CA GLU A 65 7.11 5.97 2.21
C GLU A 65 7.42 6.32 3.67
N ALA A 66 6.85 5.58 4.63
CA ALA A 66 7.12 5.80 6.06
C ALA A 66 8.62 5.63 6.41
N LYS A 67 9.31 4.64 5.83
CA LYS A 67 10.76 4.48 6.02
C LYS A 67 11.57 5.64 5.44
N GLN A 68 11.11 6.26 4.35
CA GLN A 68 11.78 7.44 3.79
C GLN A 68 11.57 8.67 4.66
N GLU A 69 10.37 8.86 5.20
CA GLU A 69 10.07 9.95 6.15
C GLU A 69 10.87 9.81 7.45
N LEU A 70 10.95 8.59 8.00
CA LEU A 70 11.77 8.32 9.19
C LEU A 70 13.24 8.69 8.98
N ARG A 71 13.83 8.33 7.83
CA ARG A 71 15.22 8.71 7.53
C ARG A 71 15.42 10.22 7.46
N LYS A 72 14.48 10.94 6.85
CA LYS A 72 14.53 12.42 6.79
C LYS A 72 14.45 13.03 8.20
N LEU A 73 13.55 12.52 9.04
CA LEU A 73 13.42 12.98 10.43
C LEU A 73 14.66 12.65 11.27
N GLU A 74 15.27 11.48 11.07
CA GLU A 74 16.54 11.13 11.71
C GLU A 74 17.68 12.07 11.31
N GLU A 75 17.79 12.43 10.03
CA GLU A 75 18.79 13.38 9.53
C GLU A 75 18.55 14.81 10.06
N GLU A 76 17.30 15.25 10.10
CA GLU A 76 16.93 16.56 10.65
C GLU A 76 17.21 16.63 12.16
N ASN A 77 16.87 15.58 12.91
CA ASN A 77 17.13 15.50 14.35
C ASN A 77 18.62 15.51 14.66
N ARG A 78 19.44 14.76 13.92
CA ARG A 78 20.92 14.81 14.07
C ARG A 78 21.46 16.21 13.86
N THR A 79 20.94 16.94 12.86
CA THR A 79 21.36 18.32 12.59
C THR A 79 20.98 19.26 13.74
N LYS A 80 19.79 19.09 14.33
CA LYS A 80 19.35 19.84 15.52
C LYS A 80 20.19 19.51 16.75
N GLU A 81 20.51 18.24 16.98
CA GLU A 81 21.37 17.82 18.08
C GLU A 81 22.78 18.43 17.96
N LEU A 82 23.35 18.42 16.75
CA LEU A 82 24.62 19.10 16.47
C LEU A 82 24.54 20.60 16.77
N LEU A 83 23.46 21.27 16.36
CA LEU A 83 23.26 22.68 16.65
C LEU A 83 23.18 22.97 18.15
N ILE A 84 22.40 22.17 18.89
CA ILE A 84 22.27 22.28 20.35
C ILE A 84 23.64 22.06 21.02
N HIS A 85 24.37 21.03 20.61
CA HIS A 85 25.71 20.77 21.11
C HIS A 85 26.67 21.95 20.85
N MET A 86 26.62 22.57 19.66
CA MET A 86 27.42 23.76 19.35
C MET A 86 27.12 24.93 20.29
N PHE A 87 25.85 25.16 20.62
CA PHE A 87 25.46 26.21 21.57
C PHE A 87 25.85 25.88 23.01
N ASN A 88 25.73 24.62 23.43
CA ASN A 88 26.14 24.19 24.77
C ASN A 88 27.66 24.36 24.96
N VAL A 89 28.47 23.91 24.00
CA VAL A 89 29.93 24.12 24.06
C VAL A 89 30.29 25.60 24.09
N ARG A 90 29.58 26.44 23.34
CA ARG A 90 29.77 27.90 23.40
C ARG A 90 29.41 28.48 24.77
N ALA A 91 28.32 28.01 25.37
CA ALA A 91 27.90 28.47 26.70
C ALA A 91 28.93 28.07 27.78
N GLU A 92 29.53 26.90 27.67
CA GLU A 92 30.51 26.38 28.63
C GLU A 92 31.92 26.95 28.45
N THR A 93 32.38 27.09 27.20
CA THR A 93 33.78 27.46 26.89
C THR A 93 33.95 28.91 26.44
N GLY A 94 32.85 29.61 26.16
CA GLY A 94 32.87 30.94 25.54
C GLY A 94 33.19 30.93 24.04
N SER A 95 33.48 29.77 23.45
CA SER A 95 33.91 29.64 22.05
C SER A 95 33.11 28.56 21.30
N PHE A 96 32.91 28.73 19.99
CA PHE A 96 32.28 27.69 19.18
C PHE A 96 33.22 26.49 18.99
N PRO A 97 32.70 25.24 18.99
CA PRO A 97 33.53 24.06 18.81
C PRO A 97 34.17 24.03 17.41
N VAL A 98 35.36 23.43 17.35
CA VAL A 98 36.05 23.18 16.07
C VAL A 98 35.32 22.08 15.31
N LEU A 99 34.80 22.38 14.12
CA LEU A 99 33.97 21.47 13.33
C LEU A 99 34.75 20.47 12.46
N LYS A 100 36.04 20.23 12.73
CA LYS A 100 36.96 19.45 11.88
C LYS A 100 36.59 17.95 11.71
N GLY A 101 35.64 17.44 12.48
CA GLY A 101 35.16 16.05 12.39
C GLY A 101 33.83 15.87 11.66
N LEU A 102 33.15 16.96 11.28
CA LEU A 102 31.85 16.88 10.62
C LEU A 102 32.01 16.60 9.13
N THR A 103 31.12 15.78 8.60
CA THR A 103 31.00 15.55 7.17
C THR A 103 30.45 16.79 6.46
N GLU A 104 30.73 16.94 5.17
CA GLU A 104 30.21 18.06 4.36
C GLU A 104 28.67 18.12 4.40
N LYS A 105 28.00 16.97 4.45
CA LYS A 105 26.54 16.89 4.57
C LYS A 105 26.04 17.46 5.88
N GLU A 106 26.70 17.15 7.00
CA GLU A 106 26.34 17.69 8.31
C GLU A 106 26.58 19.20 8.40
N LEU A 107 27.71 19.67 7.85
CA LEU A 107 28.01 21.11 7.76
C LEU A 107 26.96 21.85 6.93
N LYS A 108 26.58 21.28 5.79
CA LYS A 108 25.53 21.83 4.94
C LYS A 108 24.18 21.86 5.65
N GLY A 109 23.81 20.76 6.31
CA GLY A 109 22.58 20.69 7.11
C GLY A 109 22.54 21.75 8.22
N LEU A 110 23.66 21.94 8.93
CA LEU A 110 23.80 22.98 9.95
C LEU A 110 23.65 24.38 9.35
N GLN A 111 24.30 24.65 8.21
CA GLN A 111 24.20 25.92 7.51
C GLN A 111 22.75 26.21 7.10
N ASP A 112 22.07 25.24 6.50
CA ASP A 112 20.68 25.36 6.08
C ASP A 112 19.74 25.61 7.28
N LEU A 113 19.96 24.91 8.40
CA LEU A 113 19.22 25.08 9.64
C LEU A 113 19.43 26.47 10.26
N ILE A 114 20.67 26.96 10.28
CA ILE A 114 21.01 28.30 10.77
C ILE A 114 20.36 29.36 9.88
N ASN A 115 20.48 29.25 8.57
CA ASN A 115 19.88 30.19 7.62
C ASN A 115 18.35 30.26 7.76
N MET A 116 17.69 29.10 7.91
CA MET A 116 16.25 29.04 8.14
C MET A 116 15.86 29.75 9.45
N ASN A 117 16.60 29.53 10.54
CA ASN A 117 16.32 30.18 11.82
C ASN A 117 16.57 31.70 11.76
N VAL A 118 17.66 32.14 11.11
CA VAL A 118 17.93 33.58 10.89
C VAL A 118 16.81 34.22 10.08
N ASN A 119 16.33 33.55 9.03
CA ASN A 119 15.22 34.06 8.22
C ASN A 119 13.92 34.16 9.02
N LYS A 120 13.60 33.17 9.88
CA LYS A 120 12.44 33.23 10.77
C LYS A 120 12.54 34.40 11.76
N ILE A 121 13.69 34.56 12.40
CA ILE A 121 13.95 35.68 13.31
C ILE A 121 13.76 37.01 12.58
N ASN A 122 14.27 37.14 11.34
CA ASN A 122 14.08 38.35 10.55
C ASN A 122 12.60 38.60 10.20
N GLN A 123 11.83 37.56 9.88
CA GLN A 123 10.39 37.69 9.63
C GLN A 123 9.65 38.16 10.88
N GLU A 124 9.89 37.53 12.02
CA GLU A 124 9.31 37.91 13.31
C GLU A 124 9.69 39.35 13.71
N LEU A 125 10.93 39.77 13.47
CA LEU A 125 11.37 41.15 13.69
C LEU A 125 10.63 42.15 12.80
N GLU A 126 10.34 41.81 11.54
CA GLU A 126 9.58 42.68 10.64
C GLU A 126 8.09 42.74 11.00
N GLU A 127 7.52 41.66 11.53
CA GLU A 127 6.16 41.65 12.08
C GLU A 127 6.07 42.54 13.32
N LEU A 128 7.02 42.40 14.27
CA LEU A 128 7.08 43.23 15.47
C LEU A 128 7.20 44.73 15.16
N LYS A 129 8.00 45.13 14.15
CA LYS A 129 8.09 46.53 13.72
C LYS A 129 6.79 47.09 13.17
N LYS A 130 5.99 46.27 12.46
CA LYS A 130 4.68 46.68 11.95
C LYS A 130 3.71 46.89 13.10
N ASP A 131 3.70 45.97 14.06
CA ASP A 131 2.86 46.08 15.26
C ASP A 131 3.22 47.35 16.04
N GLU A 132 4.51 47.62 16.26
CA GLU A 132 5.00 48.85 16.89
C GLU A 132 4.60 50.12 16.11
N ALA A 133 4.65 50.10 14.78
CA ALA A 133 4.27 51.24 13.94
C ALA A 133 2.75 51.48 13.88
N THR A 134 1.93 50.44 14.05
CA THR A 134 0.46 50.56 14.12
C THR A 134 -0.07 50.91 15.51
N ALA A 135 0.74 50.72 16.55
CA ALA A 135 0.37 51.06 17.93
C ALA A 135 0.54 52.56 18.26
N VAL A 136 1.11 53.36 17.34
CA VAL A 136 1.25 54.83 17.44
C VAL A 136 0.15 55.52 16.63
#